data_AF-A0A6G3SL42-F1
#
_entry.id   AF-A0A6G3SL42-F1
#
_cell.length_a   1.000
_cell.length_b   1.000
_cell.length_c   1.000
_cell.angle_alpha   90.00
_cell.angle_beta   90.00
_cell.angle_gamma   90.00
#
_symmetry.space_group_name_H-M   'P 1'
#
loop_
_entity.id
_entity.type
_entity.pdbx_description
1 polymer ?
#
loop_
_entity_poly.entity_id
_entity_poly.type
_entity_poly.pdbx_seq_one_letter_code
_entity_poly.pdbx_strand_id
1 'polypeptide(L)'
;QAPRSAAPPQTAPGFSGPALNLRSPAHRTERELLKLALQKPALVSPAFDAYGVDEFTAPPYAAVRRCIEEAGGAEQGLADNREYLVAVMDAAPDNTVRNLVTELAVEVFHGRTIDETYAGMQLVHVRLRAVDRRINDVQGSLARLGSHVAPQDLAAAQNEVWVLQQYAQSLRAHGAAAL
;
A
#
# COMPACT_ATOMS: atom_id res chain seq x y z
N GLN A 1 45.67 11.23 33.22
CA GLN A 1 44.34 10.72 32.84
C GLN A 1 43.49 11.93 32.46
N ALA A 2 43.18 12.10 31.17
CA ALA A 2 42.28 13.13 30.68
C ALA A 2 40.90 12.50 30.42
N PRO A 3 39.77 13.17 30.73
CA PRO A 3 38.46 12.62 30.48
C PRO A 3 38.12 12.68 28.98
N ARG A 4 37.64 11.54 28.44
CA ARG A 4 37.11 11.43 27.08
C ARG A 4 35.76 12.13 27.02
N SER A 5 35.66 13.20 26.23
CA SER A 5 34.38 13.82 25.88
C SER A 5 33.53 12.83 25.08
N ALA A 6 32.37 12.46 25.63
CA ALA A 6 31.35 11.70 24.92
C ALA A 6 30.63 12.63 23.93
N ALA A 7 30.66 12.28 22.65
CA ALA A 7 29.86 12.93 21.63
C ALA A 7 28.37 12.58 21.81
N PRO A 8 27.43 13.51 21.51
CA PRO A 8 26.00 13.24 21.62
C PRO A 8 25.55 12.21 20.56
N PRO A 9 24.47 11.44 20.83
CA PRO A 9 23.93 10.50 19.86
C PRO A 9 23.41 11.26 18.63
N GLN A 10 23.94 10.89 17.47
CA GLN A 10 23.45 11.36 16.18
C GLN A 10 22.00 10.87 16.01
N THR A 11 21.06 11.81 16.03
CA THR A 11 19.67 11.59 15.62
C THR A 11 19.66 11.05 14.20
N ALA A 12 19.10 9.85 14.00
CA ALA A 12 18.91 9.26 12.70
C ALA A 12 18.15 10.25 11.78
N PRO A 13 18.62 10.52 10.55
CA PRO A 13 17.92 11.41 9.65
C PRO A 13 16.55 10.81 9.29
N GLY A 14 15.50 11.54 9.66
CA GLY A 14 14.13 11.22 9.30
C GLY A 14 13.91 11.24 7.78
N PHE A 15 12.92 10.47 7.35
CA PHE A 15 12.44 10.37 5.98
C PHE A 15 12.42 11.74 5.26
N SER A 16 13.31 11.92 4.28
CA SER A 16 13.44 13.15 3.47
C SER A 16 12.75 13.01 2.11
N GLY A 17 11.56 12.40 2.09
CA GLY A 17 10.65 12.47 0.94
C GLY A 17 9.60 13.57 1.15
N PRO A 18 8.69 13.80 0.17
CA PRO A 18 7.55 14.69 0.34
C PRO A 18 6.86 14.37 1.67
N ALA A 19 6.62 15.38 2.50
CA ALA A 19 6.12 15.18 3.85
C ALA A 19 4.88 14.27 3.83
N LEU A 20 5.05 13.03 4.29
CA LEU A 20 3.92 12.12 4.47
C LEU A 20 2.97 12.82 5.45
N ASN A 21 1.80 13.21 4.96
CA ASN A 21 0.77 13.70 5.85
C ASN A 21 0.19 12.49 6.60
N LEU A 22 0.85 12.11 7.70
CA LEU A 22 0.46 10.99 8.56
C LEU A 22 -0.93 11.20 9.21
N ARG A 23 -1.51 12.41 9.09
CA ARG A 23 -2.91 12.69 9.48
C ARG A 23 -3.91 12.16 8.47
N SER A 24 -3.50 11.81 7.24
CA SER A 24 -4.38 11.18 6.25
C SER A 24 -4.79 9.77 6.72
N PRO A 25 -6.10 9.47 6.86
CA PRO A 25 -6.57 8.12 7.11
C PRO A 25 -6.17 7.13 6.02
N ALA A 26 -5.99 7.59 4.77
CA ALA A 26 -5.55 6.76 3.66
C ALA A 26 -4.14 6.22 3.89
N HIS A 27 -3.20 7.12 4.17
CA HIS A 27 -1.81 6.77 4.42
C HIS A 27 -1.64 5.87 5.65
N ARG A 28 -2.47 6.06 6.69
CA ARG A 28 -2.44 5.16 7.85
C ARG A 28 -2.80 3.73 7.48
N THR A 29 -3.88 3.51 6.71
CA THR A 29 -4.26 2.16 6.27
C THR A 29 -3.21 1.55 5.34
N GLU A 30 -2.69 2.33 4.37
CA GLU A 30 -1.62 1.86 3.48
C GLU A 30 -0.39 1.42 4.28
N ARG A 31 -0.01 2.20 5.29
CA ARG A 31 1.09 1.86 6.21
C ARG A 31 0.82 0.56 6.97
N GLU A 32 -0.36 0.43 7.59
CA GLU A 32 -0.72 -0.81 8.31
C GLU A 32 -0.70 -2.03 7.37
N LEU A 33 -1.18 -1.87 6.13
CA LEU A 33 -1.17 -2.94 5.15
C LEU A 33 0.24 -3.35 4.73
N LEU A 34 1.15 -2.39 4.51
CA LEU A 34 2.56 -2.69 4.24
C LEU A 34 3.24 -3.39 5.42
N LYS A 35 2.93 -2.99 6.66
CA LYS A 35 3.42 -3.70 7.86
C LYS A 35 2.92 -5.14 7.90
N LEU A 36 1.66 -5.38 7.56
CA LEU A 36 1.13 -6.74 7.44
C LEU A 36 1.89 -7.56 6.38
N ALA A 37 2.12 -6.99 5.20
CA ALA A 37 2.84 -7.67 4.12
C ALA A 37 4.32 -7.97 4.45
N LEU A 38 4.97 -7.16 5.29
CA LEU A 38 6.37 -7.35 5.69
C LEU A 38 6.54 -8.21 6.94
N GLN A 39 5.60 -8.15 7.88
CA GLN A 39 5.72 -8.81 9.18
C GLN A 39 4.87 -10.08 9.32
N LYS A 40 3.71 -10.12 8.66
CA LYS A 40 2.71 -11.19 8.76
C LYS A 40 2.10 -11.52 7.40
N PRO A 41 2.92 -11.88 6.40
CA PRO A 41 2.47 -12.08 5.02
C PRO A 41 1.35 -13.13 4.90
N ALA A 42 1.34 -14.14 5.77
CA ALA A 42 0.29 -15.17 5.82
C ALA A 42 -1.12 -14.63 6.10
N LEU A 43 -1.28 -13.41 6.66
CA LEU A 43 -2.58 -12.80 6.89
C LEU A 43 -3.14 -12.03 5.68
N VAL A 44 -2.30 -11.77 4.67
CA VAL A 44 -2.66 -10.91 3.54
C VAL A 44 -2.40 -11.53 2.17
N SER A 45 -1.54 -12.53 2.07
CA SER A 45 -1.32 -13.28 0.82
C SER A 45 -2.45 -14.32 0.62
N PRO A 46 -2.92 -14.55 -0.63
CA PRO A 46 -2.46 -13.97 -1.88
C PRO A 46 -3.11 -12.61 -2.21
N ALA A 47 -4.09 -12.17 -1.44
CA ALA A 47 -4.89 -10.99 -1.76
C ALA A 47 -4.04 -9.73 -1.96
N PHE A 48 -3.05 -9.47 -1.09
CA PHE A 48 -2.12 -8.34 -1.20
C PHE A 48 -1.31 -8.34 -2.51
N ASP A 49 -0.93 -9.52 -2.98
CA ASP A 49 -0.08 -9.65 -4.17
C ASP A 49 -0.82 -9.24 -5.45
N ALA A 50 -2.16 -9.30 -5.43
CA ALA A 50 -3.02 -8.78 -6.49
C ALA A 50 -3.21 -7.24 -6.46
N TYR A 51 -2.60 -6.52 -5.51
CA TYR A 51 -2.70 -5.06 -5.45
C TYR A 51 -1.61 -4.43 -6.32
N GLY A 52 -2.01 -3.50 -7.18
CA GLY A 52 -1.08 -2.70 -7.98
C GLY A 52 -0.34 -1.65 -7.15
N VAL A 53 0.83 -1.21 -7.64
CA VAL A 53 1.58 -0.09 -7.04
C VAL A 53 0.76 1.20 -7.02
N ASP A 54 -0.06 1.41 -8.03
CA ASP A 54 -0.95 2.58 -8.20
C ASP A 54 -2.09 2.63 -7.18
N GLU A 55 -2.37 1.53 -6.47
CA GLU A 55 -3.36 1.52 -5.39
C GLU A 55 -2.88 2.28 -4.15
N PHE A 56 -1.56 2.39 -3.95
CA PHE A 56 -0.92 3.10 -2.86
C PHE A 56 -0.70 4.57 -3.22
N THR A 57 -1.43 5.47 -2.55
CA THR A 57 -1.45 6.90 -2.89
C THR A 57 -0.24 7.67 -2.42
N ALA A 58 0.39 7.24 -1.33
CA ALA A 58 1.61 7.87 -0.85
C ALA A 58 2.80 7.37 -1.69
N PRO A 59 3.55 8.26 -2.39
CA PRO A 59 4.71 7.84 -3.18
C PRO A 59 5.72 6.95 -2.44
N PRO A 60 6.00 7.17 -1.14
CA PRO A 60 6.90 6.29 -0.39
C PRO A 60 6.35 4.88 -0.16
N TYR A 61 5.02 4.74 0.00
CA TYR A 61 4.38 3.45 0.21
C TYR A 61 4.22 2.70 -1.11
N ALA A 62 3.95 3.40 -2.21
CA ALA A 62 4.03 2.84 -3.55
C ALA A 62 5.44 2.28 -3.84
N ALA A 63 6.50 3.00 -3.47
CA ALA A 63 7.87 2.51 -3.62
C ALA A 63 8.13 1.22 -2.83
N VAL A 64 7.64 1.11 -1.59
CA VAL A 64 7.74 -0.13 -0.80
C VAL A 64 6.92 -1.26 -1.43
N ARG A 65 5.69 -1.00 -1.88
CA ARG A 65 4.85 -2.00 -2.57
C ARG A 65 5.57 -2.57 -3.79
N ARG A 66 6.23 -1.71 -4.56
CA ARG A 66 7.05 -2.11 -5.72
C ARG A 66 8.23 -2.98 -5.31
N CYS A 67 8.93 -2.66 -4.22
CA CYS A 67 10.02 -3.51 -3.72
C CYS A 67 9.51 -4.90 -3.34
N ILE A 68 8.32 -4.99 -2.72
CA ILE A 68 7.67 -6.27 -2.40
C ILE A 68 7.32 -7.04 -3.68
N GLU A 69 6.82 -6.36 -4.71
CA GLU A 69 6.53 -6.95 -6.02
C GLU A 69 7.79 -7.53 -6.68
N GLU A 70 8.87 -6.74 -6.73
CA GLU A 70 10.15 -7.13 -7.33
C GLU A 70 10.84 -8.27 -6.55
N ALA A 71 10.57 -8.39 -5.24
CA ALA A 71 11.01 -9.52 -4.42
C ALA A 71 10.16 -10.80 -4.63
N GLY A 72 9.16 -10.77 -5.51
CA GLY A 72 8.29 -11.93 -5.81
C GLY A 72 6.98 -11.98 -5.03
N GLY A 73 6.61 -10.88 -4.36
CA GLY A 73 5.37 -10.77 -3.58
C GLY A 73 5.51 -11.16 -2.11
N ALA A 74 4.48 -10.82 -1.32
CA ALA A 74 4.36 -11.20 0.08
C ALA A 74 4.28 -12.73 0.27
N GLU A 75 3.81 -13.47 -0.75
CA GLU A 75 3.83 -14.94 -0.76
C GLU A 75 5.22 -15.52 -0.42
N GLN A 76 6.32 -14.88 -0.85
CA GLN A 76 7.68 -15.35 -0.53
C GLN A 76 7.97 -15.38 0.98
N GLY A 77 7.34 -14.48 1.74
CA GLY A 77 7.49 -14.41 3.19
C GLY A 77 6.78 -15.54 3.96
N LEU A 78 5.97 -16.38 3.29
CA LEU A 78 5.36 -17.57 3.91
C LEU A 78 6.39 -18.69 4.15
N ALA A 79 7.40 -18.78 3.29
CA ALA A 79 8.43 -19.81 3.37
C ALA A 79 9.56 -19.41 4.33
N ASP A 80 10.23 -18.28 4.06
CA ASP A 80 11.26 -17.71 4.92
C ASP A 80 11.14 -16.18 4.95
N ASN A 81 10.53 -15.66 6.02
CA ASN A 81 10.31 -14.24 6.18
C ASN A 81 11.62 -13.43 6.26
N ARG A 82 12.72 -14.03 6.73
CA ARG A 82 14.00 -13.33 6.84
C ARG A 82 14.65 -13.17 5.46
N GLU A 83 14.68 -14.24 4.66
CA GLU A 83 15.19 -14.18 3.29
C GLU A 83 14.33 -13.25 2.43
N TYR A 84 13.01 -13.32 2.57
CA TYR A 84 12.08 -12.40 1.94
C TYR A 84 12.38 -10.92 2.27
N LEU A 85 12.56 -10.57 3.55
CA LEU A 85 12.87 -9.18 3.91
C LEU A 85 14.20 -8.70 3.31
N VAL A 86 15.21 -9.59 3.18
CA VAL A 86 16.46 -9.27 2.49
C VAL A 86 16.19 -8.97 1.01
N ALA A 87 15.43 -9.82 0.32
CA ALA A 87 15.06 -9.61 -1.07
C ALA A 87 14.31 -8.28 -1.29
N VAL A 88 13.37 -7.93 -0.40
CA VAL A 88 12.66 -6.64 -0.46
C VAL A 88 13.62 -5.46 -0.26
N MET A 89 14.60 -5.56 0.64
CA MET A 89 15.60 -4.51 0.86
C MET A 89 16.60 -4.38 -0.30
N ASP A 90 16.89 -5.48 -0.99
CA ASP A 90 17.77 -5.52 -2.16
C ASP A 90 17.09 -4.91 -3.39
N ALA A 91 15.76 -5.05 -3.51
CA ALA A 91 14.96 -4.38 -4.53
C ALA A 91 14.83 -2.85 -4.30
N ALA A 92 15.18 -2.34 -3.12
CA ALA A 92 15.04 -0.92 -2.81
C ALA A 92 15.96 -0.05 -3.71
N PRO A 93 15.40 0.96 -4.42
CA PRO A 93 16.17 1.77 -5.38
C PRO A 93 17.19 2.69 -4.70
N ASP A 94 16.98 3.03 -3.43
CA ASP A 94 17.85 3.90 -2.65
C ASP A 94 17.79 3.58 -1.15
N ASN A 95 18.65 4.24 -0.37
CA ASN A 95 18.70 4.07 1.08
C ASN A 95 17.44 4.60 1.78
N THR A 96 16.70 5.53 1.17
CA THR A 96 15.49 6.10 1.76
C THR A 96 14.36 5.08 1.78
N VAL A 97 14.12 4.40 0.65
CA VAL A 97 13.14 3.30 0.58
C VAL A 97 13.59 2.12 1.44
N ARG A 98 14.87 1.76 1.41
CA ARG A 98 15.41 0.67 2.25
C ARG A 98 15.17 0.92 3.74
N ASN A 99 15.44 2.15 4.21
CA ASN A 99 15.19 2.52 5.61
C ASN A 99 13.70 2.43 5.96
N LEU A 100 12.82 2.85 5.05
CA LEU A 100 11.37 2.77 5.25
C LEU A 100 10.89 1.30 5.33
N VAL A 101 11.42 0.40 4.50
CA VAL A 101 11.15 -1.05 4.60
C VAL A 101 11.54 -1.56 5.99
N THR A 102 12.76 -1.26 6.44
CA THR A 102 13.26 -1.68 7.76
C THR A 102 12.40 -1.14 8.90
N GLU A 103 11.98 0.11 8.83
CA GLU A 103 11.06 0.73 9.80
C GLU A 103 9.72 -0.01 9.84
N LEU A 104 9.10 -0.21 8.67
CA LEU A 104 7.81 -0.91 8.56
C LEU A 104 7.89 -2.39 8.95
N ALA A 105 9.05 -3.03 8.80
CA ALA A 105 9.25 -4.42 9.17
C ALA A 105 9.30 -4.66 10.69
N VAL A 106 9.44 -3.60 11.50
CA VAL A 106 9.50 -3.73 12.97
C VAL A 106 8.53 -2.83 13.72
N GLU A 107 7.89 -1.89 13.03
CA GLU A 107 6.95 -0.98 13.65
C GLU A 107 5.72 -1.72 14.20
N VAL A 108 5.33 -1.32 15.41
CA VAL A 108 4.15 -1.87 16.09
C VAL A 108 2.87 -1.47 15.35
N PHE A 109 1.92 -2.40 15.26
CA PHE A 109 0.60 -2.13 14.69
C PHE A 109 -0.23 -1.20 15.59
N HIS A 110 -1.11 -0.41 14.98
CA HIS A 110 -2.08 0.39 15.72
C HIS A 110 -3.19 -0.47 16.35
N GLY A 111 -3.48 -1.63 15.76
CA GLY A 111 -4.47 -2.58 16.26
C GLY A 111 -4.00 -3.28 17.54
N ARG A 112 -4.95 -3.57 18.44
CA ARG A 112 -4.66 -4.37 19.65
C ARG A 112 -4.46 -5.86 19.34
N THR A 113 -5.22 -6.37 18.37
CA THR A 113 -5.15 -7.75 17.89
C THR A 113 -4.91 -7.72 16.39
N ILE A 114 -3.91 -8.47 15.93
CA ILE A 114 -3.48 -8.50 14.53
C ILE A 114 -3.76 -9.90 14.00
N ASP A 115 -5.02 -10.09 13.60
CA ASP A 115 -5.62 -11.31 13.07
C ASP A 115 -6.15 -11.11 11.64
N GLU A 116 -6.79 -12.14 11.09
CA GLU A 116 -7.39 -12.13 9.75
C GLU A 116 -8.45 -11.03 9.58
N THR A 117 -9.21 -10.72 10.63
CA THR A 117 -10.23 -9.66 10.59
C THR A 117 -9.58 -8.29 10.44
N TYR A 118 -8.53 -8.03 11.22
CA TYR A 118 -7.76 -6.80 11.13
C TYR A 118 -7.09 -6.67 9.75
N ALA A 119 -6.48 -7.73 9.24
CA ALA A 119 -5.81 -7.75 7.96
C ALA A 119 -6.79 -7.55 6.79
N GLY A 120 -7.89 -8.28 6.81
CA GLY A 120 -8.97 -8.15 5.83
C GLY A 120 -9.55 -6.74 5.76
N MET A 121 -9.72 -6.07 6.92
CA MET A 121 -10.15 -4.67 6.96
C MET A 121 -9.13 -3.73 6.29
N GLN A 122 -7.83 -3.90 6.51
CA GLN A 122 -6.83 -3.03 5.86
C GLN A 122 -6.80 -3.23 4.34
N LEU A 123 -6.85 -4.48 3.88
CA LEU A 123 -6.94 -4.84 2.47
C LEU A 123 -8.16 -4.14 1.81
N VAL A 124 -9.35 -4.39 2.34
CA VAL A 124 -10.61 -3.81 1.82
C VAL A 124 -10.57 -2.30 1.79
N HIS A 125 -10.06 -1.64 2.83
CA HIS A 125 -9.97 -0.19 2.87
C HIS A 125 -9.02 0.41 1.83
N VAL A 126 -7.88 -0.24 1.55
CA VAL A 126 -6.98 0.20 0.47
C VAL A 126 -7.66 -0.01 -0.88
N ARG A 127 -8.25 -1.19 -1.12
CA ARG A 127 -8.92 -1.53 -2.38
C ARG A 127 -10.10 -0.61 -2.68
N LEU A 128 -10.96 -0.35 -1.70
CA LEU A 128 -12.09 0.56 -1.86
C LEU A 128 -11.64 1.95 -2.29
N ARG A 129 -10.56 2.48 -1.70
CA ARG A 129 -10.03 3.80 -2.07
C ARG A 129 -9.44 3.82 -3.47
N ALA A 130 -8.78 2.74 -3.89
CA ALA A 130 -8.28 2.60 -5.26
C ALA A 130 -9.45 2.56 -6.26
N VAL A 131 -10.50 1.80 -5.96
CA VAL A 131 -11.72 1.72 -6.78
C VAL A 131 -12.44 3.08 -6.86
N ASP A 132 -12.66 3.74 -5.73
CA ASP A 132 -13.31 5.06 -5.69
C ASP A 132 -12.50 6.10 -6.48
N ARG A 133 -11.16 6.05 -6.41
CA ARG A 133 -10.27 6.91 -7.20
C ARG A 133 -10.40 6.63 -8.69
N ARG A 134 -10.38 5.36 -9.10
CA ARG A 134 -10.53 4.96 -10.50
C ARG A 134 -11.87 5.43 -11.07
N ILE A 135 -12.95 5.30 -10.31
CA ILE A 135 -14.27 5.82 -10.69
C ILE A 135 -14.20 7.33 -10.94
N ASN A 136 -13.60 8.08 -10.01
CA ASN A 136 -13.45 9.53 -10.15
C ASN A 136 -12.57 9.92 -11.36
N ASP A 137 -11.51 9.16 -11.64
CA ASP A 137 -10.62 9.41 -12.76
C ASP A 137 -11.32 9.19 -14.11
N VAL A 138 -12.07 8.09 -14.24
CA VAL A 138 -12.86 7.79 -15.44
C VAL A 138 -13.93 8.84 -15.67
N GLN A 139 -14.69 9.21 -14.63
CA GLN A 139 -15.72 10.25 -14.70
C GLN A 139 -15.11 11.63 -15.01
N GLY A 140 -13.99 11.98 -14.37
CA GLY A 140 -13.28 13.23 -14.62
C GLY A 140 -12.72 13.31 -16.04
N SER A 141 -12.25 12.19 -16.59
CA SER A 141 -11.82 12.09 -17.99
C SER A 141 -12.96 12.35 -18.96
N LEU A 142 -14.11 11.70 -18.74
CA LEU A 142 -15.33 11.93 -19.54
C LEU A 142 -15.79 13.40 -19.47
N ALA A 143 -15.80 13.99 -18.28
CA ALA A 143 -16.20 15.39 -18.08
C ALA A 143 -15.29 16.37 -18.84
N ARG A 144 -13.99 16.09 -18.93
CA ARG A 144 -13.02 16.92 -19.68
C ARG A 144 -13.17 16.80 -21.19
N LEU A 145 -13.50 15.61 -21.70
CA LEU A 145 -13.68 15.38 -23.14
C LEU A 145 -15.01 15.96 -23.65
N GLY A 146 -16.02 16.07 -22.79
CA GLY A 146 -17.29 16.74 -23.08
C GLY A 146 -18.04 16.10 -24.26
N SER A 147 -18.64 16.94 -25.11
CA SER A 147 -19.52 16.51 -26.22
C SER A 147 -18.78 15.88 -27.41
N HIS A 148 -17.44 15.84 -27.41
CA HIS A 148 -16.63 15.34 -28.53
C HIS A 148 -16.23 13.87 -28.39
N VAL A 149 -16.70 13.19 -27.34
CA VAL A 149 -16.44 11.76 -27.12
C VAL A 149 -17.24 10.92 -28.10
N ALA A 150 -16.58 9.95 -28.74
CA ALA A 150 -17.27 9.02 -29.62
C ALA A 150 -18.24 8.13 -28.80
N PRO A 151 -19.44 7.80 -29.32
CA PRO A 151 -20.44 7.04 -28.57
C PRO A 151 -19.91 5.71 -27.99
N GLN A 152 -19.01 5.03 -28.71
CA GLN A 152 -18.40 3.79 -28.23
C GLN A 152 -17.49 3.98 -27.02
N ASP A 153 -16.72 5.06 -26.97
CA ASP A 153 -15.79 5.35 -25.87
C ASP A 153 -16.56 5.75 -24.61
N LEU A 154 -17.65 6.50 -24.80
CA LEU A 154 -18.59 6.84 -23.75
C LEU A 154 -19.24 5.59 -23.14
N ALA A 155 -19.72 4.67 -23.99
CA ALA A 155 -20.34 3.42 -23.52
C ALA A 155 -19.34 2.53 -22.77
N ALA A 156 -18.09 2.44 -23.24
CA ALA A 156 -17.04 1.68 -22.57
C ALA A 156 -16.71 2.25 -21.18
N ALA A 157 -16.54 3.57 -21.07
CA ALA A 157 -16.26 4.23 -19.80
C ALA A 157 -17.43 4.13 -18.80
N GLN A 158 -18.67 4.21 -19.27
CA GLN A 158 -19.85 3.99 -18.42
C GLN A 158 -19.92 2.55 -17.90
N ASN A 159 -19.61 1.57 -18.76
CA ASN A 159 -19.55 0.17 -18.35
C ASN A 159 -18.46 -0.04 -17.28
N GLU A 160 -17.27 0.52 -17.48
CA GLU A 160 -16.18 0.46 -16.50
C GLU A 160 -16.60 1.02 -15.13
N VAL A 161 -17.22 2.22 -15.12
CA VAL A 161 -17.74 2.82 -13.87
C VAL A 161 -18.76 1.92 -13.20
N TRP A 162 -19.68 1.32 -13.96
CA TRP A 162 -20.70 0.43 -13.41
C TRP A 162 -20.09 -0.83 -12.77
N VAL A 163 -19.12 -1.47 -13.46
CA VAL A 163 -18.39 -2.63 -12.93
C VAL A 163 -17.65 -2.27 -11.64
N LEU A 164 -16.96 -1.14 -11.61
CA LEU A 164 -16.24 -0.67 -10.42
C LEU A 164 -17.19 -0.37 -9.25
N GLN A 165 -18.37 0.21 -9.51
CA GLN A 165 -19.38 0.45 -8.49
C GLN A 165 -19.93 -0.86 -7.91
N GLN A 166 -20.19 -1.86 -8.76
CA GLN A 166 -20.63 -3.18 -8.31
C GLN A 166 -19.54 -3.84 -7.44
N TYR A 167 -18.28 -3.73 -7.85
CA TYR A 167 -17.17 -4.26 -7.08
C TYR A 167 -17.01 -3.56 -5.72
N ALA A 168 -17.08 -2.23 -5.68
CA ALA A 168 -17.07 -1.48 -4.43
C ALA A 168 -18.23 -1.88 -3.50
N GLN A 169 -19.42 -2.13 -4.07
CA GLN A 169 -20.55 -2.60 -3.28
C GLN A 169 -20.32 -4.00 -2.72
N SER A 170 -19.72 -4.90 -3.50
CA SER A 170 -19.33 -6.24 -3.05
C SER A 170 -18.34 -6.17 -1.89
N LEU A 171 -17.29 -5.35 -1.99
CA LEU A 171 -16.31 -5.13 -0.92
C LEU A 171 -16.95 -4.59 0.36
N ARG A 172 -17.93 -3.69 0.26
CA ARG A 172 -18.66 -3.17 1.43
C ARG A 172 -19.58 -4.20 2.07
N ALA A 173 -20.18 -5.08 1.27
CA ALA A 173 -21.13 -6.10 1.73
C ALA A 173 -20.43 -7.35 2.31
N HIS A 174 -19.33 -7.78 1.69
CA HIS A 174 -18.68 -9.06 1.97
C HIS A 174 -17.26 -8.91 2.55
N GLY A 175 -16.72 -7.69 2.59
CA GLY A 175 -15.40 -7.43 3.15
C GLY A 175 -14.31 -8.18 2.39
N ALA A 176 -13.40 -8.82 3.14
CA ALA A 176 -12.25 -9.51 2.57
C ALA A 176 -12.63 -10.73 1.72
N ALA A 177 -13.84 -11.29 1.90
CA ALA A 177 -14.32 -12.41 1.09
C ALA A 177 -14.66 -12.01 -0.37
N ALA A 178 -14.67 -10.70 -0.68
CA ALA A 178 -14.87 -10.17 -2.02
C ALA A 178 -13.56 -9.75 -2.72
N LEU A 179 -12.40 -10.00 -2.12
CA LEU A 179 -11.08 -9.81 -2.72
C LEU A 179 -10.69 -11.05 -3.53
#